data_AF-A0A397SNH4-F1
#
_entry.id   AF-A0A397SNH4-F1
#
_cell.length_a   1.000
_cell.length_b   1.000
_cell.length_c   1.000
_cell.angle_alpha   90.00
_cell.angle_beta   90.00
_cell.angle_gamma   90.00
#
_symmetry.space_group_name_H-M   'P 1'
#
loop_
_entity.id
_entity.type
_entity.pdbx_description
1 polymer ?
#
loop_
_entity_poly.entity_id
_entity_poly.type
_entity_poly.pdbx_seq_one_letter_code
_entity_poly.pdbx_strand_id
1 'polypeptide(L)'
;KLEDYCREFGNKEPIECQWDTPDIPAENINKGSLPKFQSCKRVKRLEKTKYFEFQFINLFGAFMSCSIFIWRRNKLAAEGYRRLTRRIRGNNIL
;
A
#
# COMPACT_ATOMS: atom_id res chain seq x y z
N LYS A 1 -22.28 -22.35 9.05
CA LYS A 1 -21.58 -23.60 8.63
C LYS A 1 -20.09 -23.38 8.35
N LEU A 2 -19.65 -22.67 7.29
CA LEU A 2 -18.21 -22.43 7.05
C LEU A 2 -17.60 -21.40 8.03
N GLU A 3 -18.39 -20.39 8.43
CA GLU A 3 -17.98 -19.39 9.43
C GLU A 3 -17.76 -19.96 10.84
N ASP A 4 -18.49 -21.01 11.22
CA ASP A 4 -18.34 -21.66 12.53
C ASP A 4 -17.03 -22.46 12.60
N TYR A 5 -16.69 -23.18 11.53
CA TYR A 5 -15.42 -23.90 11.39
C TYR A 5 -14.21 -22.96 11.52
N CYS A 6 -14.24 -21.81 10.83
CA CYS A 6 -13.17 -20.83 10.91
C CYS A 6 -12.95 -20.24 12.32
N ARG A 7 -14.00 -20.18 13.14
CA ARG A 7 -13.92 -19.65 14.51
C ARG A 7 -13.23 -20.64 15.46
N GLU A 8 -13.43 -21.94 15.24
CA GLU A 8 -12.91 -23.02 16.09
C GLU A 8 -11.46 -23.42 15.73
N PHE A 9 -11.09 -23.35 14.44
CA PHE A 9 -9.78 -23.80 13.92
C PHE A 9 -8.80 -22.67 13.58
N GLY A 10 -8.91 -21.51 14.23
CA GLY A 10 -7.91 -20.44 14.11
C GLY A 10 -7.87 -19.74 12.75
N ASN A 11 -9.03 -19.58 12.10
CA ASN A 11 -9.23 -18.90 10.83
C ASN A 11 -8.57 -19.54 9.60
N LYS A 12 -8.37 -20.86 9.63
CA LYS A 12 -7.94 -21.65 8.47
C LYS A 12 -9.08 -22.57 8.05
N GLU A 13 -9.33 -22.65 6.75
CA GLU A 13 -10.30 -23.57 6.17
C GLU A 13 -9.59 -24.55 5.23
N PRO A 14 -9.93 -25.86 5.27
CA PRO A 14 -9.39 -26.83 4.34
C PRO A 14 -9.88 -26.50 2.93
N ILE A 15 -9.01 -26.66 1.94
CA ILE A 15 -9.36 -26.53 0.54
C ILE A 15 -9.06 -27.81 -0.21
N GLU A 16 -10.02 -28.21 -1.05
CA GLU A 16 -9.83 -29.28 -2.01
C GLU A 16 -9.37 -28.65 -3.32
N CYS A 17 -8.07 -28.67 -3.58
CA CYS A 17 -7.53 -28.25 -4.86
C CYS A 17 -7.63 -29.40 -5.87
N GLN A 18 -8.20 -29.12 -7.04
CA GLN A 18 -8.13 -29.99 -8.20
C GLN A 18 -7.06 -29.46 -9.16
N TRP A 19 -6.27 -30.34 -9.77
CA TRP A 19 -5.35 -29.96 -10.83
C TRP A 19 -6.15 -29.76 -12.11
N ASP A 20 -6.23 -28.52 -12.61
CA ASP A 20 -7.00 -28.17 -13.82
C ASP A 20 -6.32 -28.56 -15.16
N THR A 21 -5.37 -29.50 -15.15
CA THR A 21 -4.59 -29.85 -16.36
C THR A 21 -4.80 -31.32 -16.75
N PRO A 22 -5.08 -31.64 -18.04
CA PRO A 22 -5.37 -33.01 -18.42
C PRO A 22 -4.15 -33.94 -18.40
N ASP A 23 -2.91 -33.44 -18.50
CA ASP A 23 -1.77 -34.30 -18.82
C ASP A 23 -0.46 -33.86 -18.12
N ILE A 24 -0.40 -33.91 -16.78
CA ILE A 24 0.88 -33.85 -16.07
C ILE A 24 1.26 -35.28 -15.67
N PRO A 25 2.38 -35.85 -16.20
CA PRO A 25 2.82 -37.18 -15.80
C PRO A 25 3.05 -37.21 -14.28
N ALA A 26 2.60 -38.30 -13.64
CA ALA A 26 2.55 -38.48 -12.18
C ALA A 26 3.88 -38.19 -11.46
N GLU A 27 5.00 -38.23 -12.19
CA GLU A 27 6.35 -37.93 -11.71
C GLU A 27 6.58 -36.45 -11.35
N ASN A 28 5.81 -35.51 -11.93
CA ASN A 28 5.91 -34.07 -11.63
C ASN A 28 4.89 -33.57 -10.59
N ILE A 29 3.90 -34.38 -10.22
CA ILE A 29 2.88 -34.05 -9.20
C ILE A 29 3.51 -33.91 -7.80
N ASN A 30 4.64 -34.58 -7.56
CA ASN A 30 5.35 -34.57 -6.27
C ASN A 30 6.20 -33.31 -6.01
N LYS A 31 6.35 -32.38 -6.98
CA LYS A 31 7.22 -31.20 -6.83
C LYS A 31 6.52 -29.96 -6.27
N GLY A 32 5.19 -29.97 -6.16
CA GLY A 32 4.44 -28.87 -5.56
C GLY A 32 3.20 -29.40 -4.88
N SER A 33 3.29 -29.72 -3.59
CA SER A 33 2.10 -30.06 -2.81
C SER A 33 1.16 -28.85 -2.83
N LEU A 34 -0.05 -29.04 -3.36
CA LEU A 34 -1.08 -28.01 -3.32
C LEU A 34 -1.36 -27.65 -1.85
N PRO A 35 -1.56 -26.36 -1.54
CA PRO A 35 -1.88 -25.94 -0.19
C PRO A 35 -3.18 -26.61 0.25
N LYS A 36 -3.14 -27.39 1.33
CA LYS A 36 -4.33 -28.09 1.88
C LYS A 36 -5.24 -27.16 2.69
N PHE A 37 -4.79 -25.95 3.00
CA PHE A 37 -5.48 -24.99 3.84
C PHE A 37 -5.35 -23.57 3.29
N GLN A 38 -6.41 -22.78 3.36
CA GLN A 38 -6.39 -21.35 3.09
C GLN A 38 -6.88 -20.54 4.29
N SER A 39 -6.47 -19.27 4.36
CA SER A 39 -7.05 -18.34 5.33
C SER A 39 -8.51 -18.05 4.97
N CYS A 40 -9.35 -18.06 5.99
CA CYS A 40 -10.78 -17.82 5.85
C CYS A 40 -11.06 -16.43 5.28
N LYS A 41 -12.14 -16.29 4.50
CA LYS A 41 -12.53 -15.02 3.84
C LYS A 41 -12.59 -13.82 4.79
N ARG A 42 -13.04 -14.04 6.04
CA ARG A 42 -13.11 -12.99 7.07
C ARG A 42 -11.73 -12.44 7.43
N VAL A 43 -10.73 -13.30 7.64
CA VAL A 43 -9.36 -12.87 7.96
C VAL A 43 -8.73 -12.18 6.78
N LYS A 44 -8.90 -12.70 5.56
CA LYS A 44 -8.45 -12.00 4.33
C LYS A 44 -9.01 -10.58 4.23
N ARG A 45 -10.27 -10.37 4.64
CA ARG A 45 -10.89 -9.03 4.64
C ARG A 45 -10.30 -8.14 5.72
N LEU A 46 -10.11 -8.66 6.94
CA LEU A 46 -9.52 -7.92 8.06
C LEU A 46 -8.07 -7.53 7.79
N GLU A 47 -7.26 -8.45 7.26
CA GLU A 47 -5.86 -8.22 6.87
C GLU A 47 -5.77 -7.13 5.80
N LYS A 48 -6.63 -7.17 4.78
CA LYS A 48 -6.71 -6.10 3.77
C LYS A 48 -7.03 -4.76 4.41
N THR A 49 -8.04 -4.68 5.27
CA THR A 49 -8.38 -3.42 5.95
C THR A 49 -7.22 -2.89 6.78
N LYS A 50 -6.54 -3.76 7.54
CA LYS A 50 -5.40 -3.37 8.37
C LYS A 50 -4.18 -2.95 7.55
N TYR A 51 -3.93 -3.62 6.44
CA TYR A 51 -2.90 -3.22 5.49
C TYR A 51 -3.20 -1.83 4.90
N PHE A 52 -4.43 -1.57 4.47
CA PHE A 52 -4.83 -0.27 3.95
C PHE A 52 -4.73 0.84 5.01
N GLU A 53 -5.12 0.56 6.25
CA GLU A 53 -5.00 1.51 7.36
C GLU A 53 -3.54 1.93 7.57
N PHE A 54 -2.61 0.97 7.60
CA PHE A 54 -1.18 1.25 7.74
C PHE A 54 -0.62 2.03 6.54
N GLN A 55 -0.95 1.61 5.32
CA GLN A 55 -0.49 2.29 4.11
C GLN A 55 -1.02 3.72 4.03
N PHE A 56 -2.28 3.93 4.43
CA PHE A 56 -2.91 5.25 4.43
C PHE A 56 -2.19 6.21 5.39
N ILE A 57 -1.86 5.77 6.61
CA ILE A 57 -1.14 6.60 7.58
C ILE A 57 0.24 7.00 7.04
N ASN A 58 0.98 6.07 6.44
CA ASN A 58 2.28 6.37 5.84
C ASN A 58 2.17 7.35 4.67
N LEU A 59 1.23 7.12 3.76
CA LEU A 59 0.99 8.00 2.62
C LEU A 59 0.56 9.39 3.06
N PHE A 60 -0.31 9.47 4.07
CA PHE A 60 -0.75 10.74 4.65
C PHE A 60 0.41 11.51 5.27
N GLY A 61 1.26 10.84 6.07
CA GLY A 61 2.46 11.45 6.64
C GLY A 61 3.42 11.98 5.57
N ALA A 62 3.65 11.19 4.52
CA ALA A 62 4.47 11.61 3.37
C ALA A 62 3.86 12.83 2.66
N PHE A 63 2.55 12.81 2.39
CA PHE A 63 1.85 13.90 1.74
C PHE A 63 1.91 15.20 2.55
N MET A 64 1.70 15.12 3.87
CA MET A 64 1.80 16.28 4.76
C MET A 64 3.20 16.86 4.79
N SER A 65 4.23 16.01 4.87
CA SER A 65 5.63 16.41 4.81
C SER A 65 5.96 17.12 3.48
N CYS A 66 5.57 16.53 2.35
CA CYS A 66 5.75 17.14 1.03
C CYS A 66 5.00 18.47 0.89
N SER A 67 3.76 18.55 1.40
CA SER A 67 2.95 19.77 1.36
C SER A 67 3.60 20.91 2.12
N ILE A 68 4.09 20.65 3.34
CA ILE A 68 4.83 21.64 4.15
C ILE A 68 6.11 22.06 3.44
N PHE A 69 6.85 21.11 2.86
CA PHE A 69 8.08 21.39 2.15
C PHE A 69 7.84 22.29 0.93
N ILE A 70 6.83 21.98 0.11
CA ILE A 70 6.44 22.79 -1.05
C ILE A 70 5.98 24.17 -0.61
N TRP A 71 5.15 24.26 0.44
CA TRP A 71 4.71 25.55 0.98
C TRP A 71 5.88 26.41 1.43
N ARG A 72 6.84 25.81 2.14
CA ARG A 72 8.07 26.49 2.58
C ARG A 72 8.92 26.95 1.39
N ARG A 73 9.10 26.11 0.36
CA ARG A 73 9.83 26.50 -0.86
C ARG A 73 9.15 27.66 -1.58
N ASN A 74 7.83 27.61 -1.73
CA ASN A 74 7.06 28.67 -2.38
C ASN A 74 7.17 29.99 -1.62
N LYS A 75 7.12 29.95 -0.27
CA LYS A 75 7.32 31.13 0.57
C LYS A 75 8.72 31.73 0.37
N LEU A 76 9.77 30.90 0.41
CA LEU A 76 11.15 31.35 0.20
C LEU A 76 11.38 31.91 -1.22
N ALA A 77 10.79 31.28 -2.25
CA ALA A 77 10.86 31.77 -3.62
C ALA A 77 10.20 33.15 -3.75
N ALA A 78 9.00 33.32 -3.18
CA ALA A 78 8.30 34.61 -3.19
C ALA A 78 9.10 35.73 -2.51
N GLU A 79 9.78 35.43 -1.40
CA GLU A 79 10.67 36.38 -0.73
C GLU A 79 11.92 36.71 -1.58
N GLY A 80 12.50 35.71 -2.25
CA GLY A 80 13.61 35.89 -3.18
C GLY A 80 13.26 36.84 -4.33
N TYR A 81 12.11 36.61 -4.99
CA TYR A 81 11.61 37.49 -6.05
C TYR A 81 11.40 38.92 -5.55
N ARG A 82 10.78 39.11 -4.37
CA ARG A 82 10.58 40.45 -3.78
C ARG A 82 11.88 41.20 -3.50
N ARG A 83 12.97 40.50 -3.18
CA ARG A 83 14.31 41.11 -2.98
C ARG A 83 14.94 41.50 -4.31
N LEU A 84 14.81 40.66 -5.35
CA LEU A 84 15.27 40.95 -6.72
C LEU A 84 14.56 42.17 -7.30
N THR A 85 13.23 42.23 -7.23
CA THR A 85 12.45 43.36 -7.76
C THR A 85 12.81 44.68 -7.08
N ARG A 86 13.07 44.67 -5.76
CA ARG A 86 13.54 45.86 -5.04
C ARG A 86 14.90 46.35 -5.53
N ARG A 87 15.84 45.45 -5.83
CA ARG A 87 17.15 45.81 -6.39
C ARG A 87 17.04 46.38 -7.80
N ILE A 88 16.28 45.72 -8.68
CA ILE A 88 16.06 46.18 -10.06
C ILE A 88 15.39 47.56 -10.08
N ARG A 89 14.34 47.76 -9.27
CA ARG A 89 13.67 49.06 -9.17
C ARG A 89 14.58 50.13 -8.58
N GLY A 90 15.37 49.82 -7.54
CA GLY A 90 16.30 50.77 -6.94
C GLY A 90 17.42 51.20 -7.89
N ASN A 91 17.94 50.29 -8.71
CA ASN A 91 18.97 50.62 -9.72
C ASN A 91 18.43 51.41 -10.92
N ASN A 92 17.14 51.30 -11.26
CA ASN A 92 16.54 52.00 -12.40
C ASN A 92 16.07 53.44 -12.08
N ILE A 93 16.26 53.93 -10.85
CA ILE A 93 15.84 55.27 -10.39
C ILE A 93 17.06 56.23 -10.24
N LEU A 94 18.28 55.75 -10.47
CA LEU A 94 19.50 56.56 -10.56
C LEU A 94 19.86 56.78 -12.04
#